data_AF-A0A8S3JDU5-F1
#
_entry.id   AF-A0A8S3JDU5-F1
#
_cell.length_a   1.000
_cell.length_b   1.000
_cell.length_c   1.000
_cell.angle_alpha   90.00
_cell.angle_beta   90.00
_cell.angle_gamma   90.00
#
_symmetry.space_group_name_H-M   'P 1'
#
loop_
_entity.id
_entity.type
_entity.pdbx_description
1 polymer ?
#
loop_
_entity_poly.entity_id
_entity_poly.type
_entity_poly.pdbx_seq_one_letter_code
_entity_poly.pdbx_strand_id
1 'polypeptide(L)' 'VSSARYRQGFNDAIVFMIGGGNYIEYQNLQEYLQDYAKTRSSTTTKRIIYGCTEIINASQFIEQLTKLGQ' A
#
# COMPACT_ATOMS: atom_id res chain seq x y z
N VAL A 1 -14.45 19.80 -24.70
CA VAL A 1 -13.56 20.13 -23.56
C VAL A 1 -12.85 18.86 -23.09
N SER A 2 -11.69 18.54 -23.69
CA SER A 2 -10.87 17.41 -23.28
C SER A 2 -10.05 17.81 -22.07
N SER A 3 -10.58 17.56 -20.87
CA SER A 3 -9.83 17.73 -19.63
C SER A 3 -8.66 16.75 -19.67
N ALA A 4 -7.47 17.24 -20.01
CA ALA A 4 -6.24 16.48 -19.83
C ALA A 4 -6.16 16.15 -18.34
N ARG A 5 -6.49 14.89 -17.99
CA ARG A 5 -6.27 14.38 -16.64
C ARG A 5 -4.83 14.69 -16.31
N TYR A 6 -4.64 15.52 -15.30
CA TYR A 6 -3.33 15.92 -14.81
C TYR A 6 -2.56 14.66 -14.42
N ARG A 7 -1.74 14.13 -15.34
CA ARG A 7 -0.86 12.98 -15.09
C ARG A 7 0.42 13.45 -14.40
N GLN A 8 0.33 14.42 -13.51
CA GLN A 8 1.47 14.73 -12.67
C GLN A 8 1.56 13.65 -11.60
N GLY A 9 2.72 13.02 -11.49
CA GLY A 9 2.95 12.00 -10.48
C GLY A 9 2.96 12.63 -9.09
N PHE A 10 2.35 11.93 -8.13
CA PHE A 10 2.40 12.30 -6.72
C PHE A 10 3.68 11.76 -6.07
N ASN A 11 4.27 12.54 -5.17
CA ASN A 11 5.44 12.13 -4.40
C ASN A 11 5.04 11.46 -3.09
N ASP A 12 3.92 11.87 -2.52
CA ASP A 12 3.37 11.34 -1.27
C ASP A 12 2.07 10.57 -1.54
N ALA A 13 1.92 9.43 -0.89
CA ALA A 13 0.68 8.67 -0.88
C ALA A 13 0.40 8.08 0.51
N ILE A 14 -0.88 7.96 0.84
CA ILE A 14 -1.37 7.22 2.00
C ILE A 14 -2.16 6.03 1.48
N VAL A 15 -1.82 4.83 1.94
CA VAL A 15 -2.52 3.58 1.65
C VAL A 15 -3.18 3.13 2.95
N PHE A 16 -4.51 3.09 2.99
CA PHE A 16 -5.25 2.65 4.17
C PHE A 16 -6.08 1.41 3.85
N MET A 17 -5.67 0.26 4.39
CA MET A 17 -6.40 -1.01 4.25
C MET A 17 -7.54 -1.09 5.26
N ILE A 18 -8.75 -1.30 4.77
CA ILE A 18 -9.94 -1.44 5.62
C ILE A 18 -10.09 -2.92 6.00
N GLY A 19 -10.17 -3.18 7.30
CA GLY A 19 -10.14 -4.54 7.85
C GLY A 19 -8.71 -4.96 8.21
N GLY A 20 -8.27 -6.09 7.68
CA GLY A 20 -6.94 -6.64 7.98
C GLY A 20 -5.86 -6.15 7.04
N GLY A 21 -4.86 -5.45 7.57
CA GLY A 21 -3.59 -5.18 6.90
C GLY A 21 -2.53 -6.22 7.27
N ASN A 22 -1.54 -6.39 6.40
CA ASN A 22 -0.47 -7.37 6.59
C ASN A 22 0.94 -6.77 6.38
N TYR A 23 1.92 -7.27 7.13
CA TYR A 23 3.32 -6.86 7.00
C TYR A 23 3.91 -7.13 5.61
N ILE A 24 3.43 -8.15 4.89
CA ILE A 24 3.87 -8.45 3.52
C ILE A 24 3.44 -7.32 2.57
N GLU A 25 2.23 -6.78 2.71
CA GLU A 25 1.77 -5.64 1.90
C GLU A 25 2.65 -4.41 2.15
N TYR A 26 2.96 -4.13 3.42
CA TYR A 26 3.90 -3.08 3.79
C TYR A 26 5.28 -3.31 3.14
N GLN A 27 5.81 -4.53 3.22
CA GLN A 27 7.11 -4.87 2.63
C GLN A 27 7.09 -4.66 1.11
N ASN A 28 6.04 -5.09 0.41
CA ASN A 28 5.92 -4.89 -1.03
C ASN A 28 5.88 -3.40 -1.41
N LEU A 29 5.24 -2.54 -0.61
CA LEU A 29 5.27 -1.10 -0.82
C LEU A 29 6.68 -0.51 -0.60
N GLN A 30 7.44 -1.00 0.37
CA GLN A 30 8.82 -0.58 0.57
C GLN A 30 9.74 -1.04 -0.56
N GLU A 31 9.58 -2.28 -1.04
CA GLU A 31 10.30 -2.81 -2.20
C GLU A 31 10.01 -1.98 -3.45
N TYR A 32 8.74 -1.66 -3.69
CA TYR A 32 8.34 -0.76 -4.76
C TYR A 32 9.04 0.60 -4.71
N LEU A 33 9.14 1.21 -3.51
CA LEU A 33 9.84 2.49 -3.33
C LEU A 33 11.35 2.36 -3.59
N GLN A 34 11.98 1.27 -3.15
CA GLN A 34 13.39 1.01 -3.38
C GLN A 34 13.70 0.82 -4.87
N ASP A 35 12.88 0.03 -5.58
CA ASP A 35 13.07 -0.21 -7.00
C ASP A 35 12.78 1.04 -7.84
N TYR A 36 11.80 1.85 -7.41
CA TYR A 36 11.57 3.16 -8.01
C TYR A 36 12.81 4.07 -7.89
N ALA A 37 13.44 4.10 -6.71
CA ALA A 37 14.64 4.89 -6.47
C ALA A 37 15.87 4.41 -7.27
N LYS A 38 15.99 3.11 -7.53
CA LYS A 38 17.09 2.53 -8.33
C LYS A 38 16.90 2.77 -9.84
N THR A 39 15.68 2.61 -10.34
CA THR A 39 15.39 2.60 -11.79
C THR A 39 15.22 4.00 -12.37
N ARG A 40 14.77 4.97 -11.58
CA ARG A 40 14.67 6.36 -12.01
C ARG A 40 15.78 7.18 -11.37
N SER A 41 16.69 7.68 -12.21
CA SER A 41 17.67 8.75 -11.90
C SER A 41 16.99 10.10 -11.66
N SER A 42 15.88 10.10 -10.93
CA SER A 42 15.10 11.27 -10.59
C SER A 42 15.41 11.64 -9.16
N THR A 43 15.75 12.90 -8.92
CA THR A 43 15.86 13.54 -7.60
C THR A 43 14.57 13.52 -6.78
N THR A 44 13.51 12.90 -7.30
CA THR A 44 12.18 12.88 -6.69
C THR A 44 11.99 11.65 -5.83
N THR A 45 12.15 11.80 -4.52
CA THR A 45 11.85 10.78 -3.52
C THR A 45 10.34 10.56 -3.43
N LYS A 46 9.89 9.32 -3.61
CA LYS A 46 8.52 8.91 -3.29
C LYS A 46 8.43 8.45 -1.85
N ARG A 47 7.30 8.73 -1.20
CA ARG A 47 6.99 8.30 0.17
C ARG A 47 5.58 7.72 0.20
N ILE A 48 5.46 6.57 0.86
CA ILE A 48 4.17 5.90 1.09
C ILE A 48 4.01 5.68 2.59
N ILE A 49 2.89 6.13 3.13
CA ILE A 49 2.44 5.81 4.49
C ILE A 49 1.42 4.69 4.35
N TYR A 50 1.71 3.54 4.94
CA TYR A 50 0.77 2.42 5.02
C TYR A 50 0.08 2.42 6.38
N GLY A 51 -1.23 2.28 6.38
CA GLY A 51 -2.05 2.09 7.57
C GLY A 51 -3.15 1.07 7.30
N CYS A 52 -3.73 0.56 8.36
CA CYS A 52 -4.86 -0.37 8.28
C CYS A 52 -5.71 -0.28 9.54
N THR A 53 -6.91 -0.87 9.50
CA THR A 53 -7.76 -0.99 10.69
C THR A 53 -7.11 -1.89 11.74
N GLU A 54 -6.58 -3.04 11.33
CA GLU A 54 -5.91 -4.01 12.20
C GLU A 54 -4.72 -4.66 11.47
N ILE A 55 -3.59 -4.86 12.15
CA ILE A 55 -2.47 -5.64 11.59
C ILE A 55 -2.70 -7.10 11.97
N ILE A 56 -2.86 -7.98 10.98
CA ILE A 56 -3.17 -9.39 11.21
C ILE A 56 -2.27 -10.32 10.40
N ASN A 57 -2.02 -11.51 10.95
CA ASN A 57 -1.38 -12.61 10.24
C ASN A 57 -2.41 -13.54 9.56
N ALA A 58 -1.93 -14.51 8.80
CA ALA A 58 -2.78 -15.43 8.06
C ALA A 58 -3.74 -16.23 8.96
N SER A 59 -3.29 -16.71 10.12
CA SER A 59 -4.16 -17.52 11.00
C SER A 59 -5.28 -16.68 11.62
N GLN A 60 -4.99 -15.46 12.07
CA GLN A 60 -5.99 -14.52 12.57
C GLN A 60 -7.05 -14.17 11.52
N PHE A 61 -6.62 -13.97 10.26
CA PHE A 61 -7.55 -13.71 9.16
C PHE A 61 -8.49 -14.89 8.90
N ILE A 62 -7.95 -16.13 8.85
CA ILE A 62 -8.76 -17.34 8.68
C ILE A 62 -9.74 -17.53 9.85
N GLU A 63 -9.35 -17.19 11.08
CA GLU A 63 -10.24 -17.24 12.24
C GLU A 63 -11.43 -16.28 12.08
N GLN A 64 -11.19 -15.04 11.63
CA GLN A 64 -12.27 -14.08 11.36
C GLN A 64 -13.22 -14.58 10.27
N LEU A 65 -12.68 -15.17 9.19
CA LEU A 65 -13.51 -15.79 8.13
C LEU A 65 -14.32 -16.97 8.63
N THR A 66 -13.74 -17.80 9.51
CA THR A 66 -14.43 -18.95 10.11
C THR A 66 -15.60 -18.49 10.98
N LYS A 67 -15.41 -17.41 11.76
CA LYS A 67 -16.49 -16.81 12.57
C LYS A 67 -17.63 -16.26 11.71
N LEU A 68 -17.33 -15.72 10.54
CA LEU A 68 -18.34 -15.20 9.62
C LEU A 68 -19.16 -16.32 8.94
N GLY A 69 -18.59 -17.51 8.79
CA GLY A 69 -19.23 -18.67 8.17
C GLY A 69 -20.11 -19.50 9.11
N GLN A 70 -20.27 -19.09 10.37
CA GLN A 70 -21.19 -19.68 11.36
C GLN A 70 -22.56 -18.98 11.29
#